data_AF-A0A7C4KKR2-F1
#
_entry.id   AF-A0A7C4KKR2-F1
#
_cell.length_a   1.000
_cell.length_b   1.000
_cell.length_c   1.000
_cell.angle_alpha   90.00
_cell.angle_beta   90.00
_cell.angle_gamma   90.00
#
_symmetry.space_group_name_H-M   'P 1'
#
loop_
_entity.id
_entity.type
_entity.pdbx_description
1 polymer ?
#
loop_
_entity_poly.entity_id
_entity_poly.type
_entity_poly.pdbx_seq_one_letter_code
_entity_poly.pdbx_strand_id
1 'polypeptide(L)'
;QKRVLVVGAGYIGMELGTVYAALGSRVTVVEALDRVRTWNKALDRLVEIYAGAVAGRKPLRIAVLHANAEEEAQRLMERVKSIFNVNDIRETVIVPVSPVIGAHTGPGCVGLTFTAGM
;
A
#
# COMPACT_ATOMS: atom_id res chain seq x y z
N GLN A 1 5.31 -19.87 4.31
CA GLN A 1 4.88 -18.84 5.28
C GLN A 1 4.55 -17.56 4.53
N LYS A 2 3.34 -17.00 4.67
CA LYS A 2 2.90 -15.78 3.96
C LYS A 2 3.25 -14.55 4.80
N ARG A 3 3.67 -13.46 4.16
CA ARG A 3 4.04 -12.18 4.83
C ARG A 3 3.02 -11.11 4.44
N VAL A 4 2.59 -10.31 5.41
CA VAL A 4 1.61 -9.23 5.22
C VAL A 4 2.19 -7.95 5.80
N LEU A 5 2.19 -6.87 5.02
CA LEU A 5 2.57 -5.53 5.47
C LEU A 5 1.30 -4.69 5.54
N VAL A 6 0.96 -4.22 6.72
CA VAL A 6 -0.13 -3.28 6.97
C VAL A 6 0.47 -1.89 7.08
N VAL A 7 -0.06 -0.93 6.31
CA VAL A 7 0.40 0.47 6.38
C VAL A 7 -0.72 1.35 6.93
N GLY A 8 -0.44 1.98 8.08
CA GLY A 8 -1.39 2.70 8.93
C GLY A 8 -1.81 1.87 10.16
N ALA A 9 -1.50 2.35 11.36
CA ALA A 9 -1.92 1.73 12.63
C ALA A 9 -3.30 2.22 13.12
N GLY A 10 -4.12 2.77 12.22
CA GLY A 10 -5.52 3.08 12.54
C GLY A 10 -6.30 1.80 12.85
N TYR A 11 -7.47 1.95 13.47
CA TYR A 11 -8.29 0.84 13.96
C TYR A 11 -8.48 -0.28 12.91
N ILE A 12 -8.77 0.08 11.65
CA ILE A 12 -8.94 -0.90 10.54
C ILE A 12 -7.64 -1.65 10.22
N GLY A 13 -6.50 -0.96 10.20
CA GLY A 13 -5.20 -1.59 9.93
C GLY A 13 -4.84 -2.57 11.03
N MET A 14 -5.15 -2.23 12.29
CA MET A 14 -4.90 -3.10 13.42
C MET A 14 -5.82 -4.33 13.47
N GLU A 15 -7.10 -4.17 13.14
CA GLU A 15 -8.06 -5.28 13.04
C GLU A 15 -7.63 -6.27 11.93
N LEU A 16 -7.30 -5.77 10.73
CA LEU A 16 -6.82 -6.60 9.63
C LEU A 16 -5.47 -7.26 9.96
N GLY A 17 -4.54 -6.52 10.56
CA GLY A 17 -3.26 -7.05 11.00
C GLY A 17 -3.43 -8.21 12.00
N THR A 18 -4.37 -8.09 12.93
CA THR A 18 -4.67 -9.14 13.92
C THR A 18 -5.24 -10.38 13.25
N VAL A 19 -6.18 -10.23 12.31
CA VAL A 19 -6.77 -11.34 11.56
C VAL A 19 -5.71 -12.09 10.76
N TYR A 20 -4.85 -11.38 10.01
CA TYR A 20 -3.80 -12.04 9.21
C TYR A 20 -2.71 -12.70 10.07
N ALA A 21 -2.40 -12.13 11.24
CA ALA A 21 -1.50 -12.76 12.20
C ALA A 21 -2.08 -14.09 12.74
N ALA A 22 -3.36 -14.11 13.10
CA ALA A 22 -4.05 -15.32 13.56
C ALA A 22 -4.10 -16.42 12.47
N LEU A 23 -4.17 -16.02 11.20
CA LEU A 23 -4.10 -16.93 10.04
C LEU A 23 -2.67 -17.39 9.68
N GLY A 24 -1.67 -17.12 10.54
CA GLY A 24 -0.31 -17.59 10.38
C GLY A 24 0.56 -16.74 9.45
N SER A 25 0.12 -15.52 9.12
CA SER A 25 0.96 -14.57 8.38
C SER A 25 1.90 -13.83 9.32
N ARG A 26 3.14 -13.61 8.89
CA ARG A 26 4.02 -12.67 9.58
C ARG A 26 3.58 -11.26 9.19
N VAL A 27 2.96 -10.56 10.13
CA VAL A 27 2.42 -9.21 9.95
C VAL A 27 3.45 -8.17 10.40
N THR A 28 3.73 -7.20 9.53
CA THR A 28 4.47 -6.00 9.88
C THR A 28 3.50 -4.83 9.76
N VAL A 29 3.34 -4.04 10.82
CA VAL A 29 2.55 -2.82 10.79
C VAL A 29 3.51 -1.65 10.68
N VAL A 30 3.30 -0.78 9.69
CA VAL A 30 4.08 0.45 9.50
C VAL A 30 3.12 1.63 9.62
N GLU A 31 3.28 2.42 10.66
CA GLU A 31 2.57 3.68 10.84
C GLU A 31 3.37 4.83 10.21
N ALA A 32 2.70 5.87 9.72
CA ALA A 32 3.38 7.04 9.21
C ALA A 32 4.01 7.85 10.38
N LEU A 33 5.34 7.80 10.47
CA LEU A 33 6.15 8.84 11.10
C LEU A 33 6.31 10.02 10.12
N ASP A 34 6.27 11.23 10.69
CA ASP A 34 6.27 12.60 10.11
C ASP A 34 4.97 13.16 9.49
N ARG A 35 4.61 14.39 9.91
CA ARG A 35 3.55 15.22 9.30
C ARG A 35 4.02 15.69 7.92
N VAL A 36 3.73 14.91 6.89
CA VAL A 36 3.99 15.34 5.51
C VAL A 36 2.92 16.35 5.07
N ARG A 37 3.34 17.60 4.83
CA ARG A 37 2.42 18.72 4.52
C ARG A 37 1.87 18.72 3.09
N THR A 38 2.51 18.02 2.15
CA THR A 38 2.14 18.07 0.73
C THR A 38 1.93 16.67 0.17
N TRP A 39 0.91 16.56 -0.70
CA TRP A 39 0.50 15.29 -1.31
C TRP A 39 1.64 14.56 -2.01
N ASN A 40 2.42 15.26 -2.85
CA ASN A 40 3.53 14.65 -3.58
C ASN A 40 4.60 14.08 -2.65
N LYS A 41 4.94 14.76 -1.54
CA LYS A 41 5.91 14.22 -0.58
C LYS A 41 5.39 12.99 0.14
N ALA A 42 4.07 12.90 0.39
CA ALA A 42 3.46 11.74 1.03
C ALA A 42 3.54 10.52 0.11
N LEU A 43 3.28 10.71 -1.19
CA LEU A 43 3.40 9.66 -2.21
C LEU A 43 4.86 9.19 -2.37
N ASP A 44 5.83 10.11 -2.43
CA ASP A 44 7.26 9.74 -2.47
C ASP A 44 7.64 8.87 -1.27
N ARG A 45 7.23 9.32 -0.09
CA ARG A 45 7.55 8.63 1.15
C ARG A 45 6.95 7.23 1.21
N LEU A 46 5.71 7.06 0.73
CA LEU A 46 5.10 5.75 0.60
C LEU A 46 5.93 4.85 -0.32
N VAL A 47 6.34 5.34 -1.48
CA VAL A 47 7.14 4.53 -2.41
C VAL A 47 8.49 4.14 -1.81
N GLU A 48 9.19 5.06 -1.14
CA GLU A 48 10.47 4.78 -0.46
C GLU A 48 10.36 3.67 0.59
N ILE A 49 9.37 3.77 1.49
CA ILE A 49 9.12 2.76 2.53
C ILE A 49 8.91 1.38 1.90
N TYR A 50 8.13 1.35 0.83
CA TYR A 50 7.80 0.14 0.11
C TYR A 50 9.01 -0.44 -0.64
N ALA A 51 9.82 0.40 -1.28
CA ALA A 51 11.06 -0.01 -1.94
C ALA A 51 12.04 -0.65 -0.96
N GLY A 52 12.19 -0.08 0.24
CA GLY A 52 12.96 -0.70 1.32
C GLY A 52 12.40 -2.07 1.75
N ALA A 53 11.09 -2.19 1.89
CA ALA A 53 10.42 -3.42 2.33
C ALA A 53 10.47 -4.56 1.28
N VAL A 54 10.56 -4.24 -0.01
CA VAL A 54 10.75 -5.23 -1.09
C VAL A 54 12.05 -6.01 -0.90
N ALA A 55 13.12 -5.36 -0.42
CA ALA A 55 14.44 -5.98 -0.19
C ALA A 55 14.95 -6.78 -1.41
N GLY A 56 14.75 -6.25 -2.63
CA GLY A 56 15.19 -6.86 -3.89
C GLY A 56 14.43 -8.10 -4.35
N ARG A 57 13.37 -8.52 -3.65
CA ARG A 57 12.57 -9.71 -4.01
C ARG A 57 11.70 -9.45 -5.23
N LYS A 58 11.71 -10.39 -6.17
CA LYS A 58 11.00 -10.35 -7.46
C LYS A 58 10.31 -11.69 -7.73
N PRO A 59 9.21 -11.74 -8.52
CA PRO A 59 8.52 -10.60 -9.12
C PRO A 59 7.68 -9.81 -8.11
N LEU A 60 7.34 -8.58 -8.46
CA LEU A 60 6.46 -7.68 -7.74
C LEU A 60 5.04 -7.76 -8.29
N ARG A 61 4.04 -7.78 -7.40
CA ARG A 61 2.65 -7.48 -7.74
C ARG A 61 2.18 -6.33 -6.89
N ILE A 62 1.55 -5.35 -7.51
CA ILE A 62 1.25 -4.07 -6.87
C ILE A 62 -0.25 -3.82 -6.96
N ALA A 63 -0.85 -3.38 -5.85
CA ALA A 63 -2.23 -2.93 -5.86
C ALA A 63 -2.34 -1.55 -5.21
N VAL A 64 -3.04 -0.63 -5.89
CA VAL A 64 -3.39 0.68 -5.34
C VAL A 64 -4.88 0.66 -4.99
N LEU A 65 -5.20 1.07 -3.77
CA LEU A 65 -6.56 1.14 -3.25
C LEU A 65 -7.00 2.60 -3.13
N HIS A 66 -8.27 2.90 -3.36
CA HIS A 66 -8.77 4.28 -3.20
C HIS A 66 -10.22 4.39 -2.71
N ALA A 67 -10.53 5.48 -2.01
CA ALA A 67 -11.89 5.85 -1.62
C ALA A 67 -12.37 7.03 -2.47
N ASN A 68 -13.13 6.75 -3.54
CA ASN A 68 -13.64 7.76 -4.48
C ASN A 68 -12.56 8.74 -5.00
N ALA A 69 -11.38 8.22 -5.34
CA ALA A 69 -10.18 8.97 -5.67
C ALA A 69 -9.36 8.23 -6.75
N GLU A 70 -10.03 7.89 -7.85
CA GLU A 70 -9.46 7.06 -8.91
C GLU A 70 -8.31 7.77 -9.65
N GLU A 71 -8.43 9.08 -9.89
CA GLU A 71 -7.36 9.87 -10.51
C GLU A 71 -6.11 9.90 -9.62
N GLU A 72 -6.26 10.10 -8.31
CA GLU A 72 -5.16 10.06 -7.36
C GLU A 72 -4.50 8.69 -7.30
N ALA A 73 -5.30 7.62 -7.40
CA ALA A 73 -4.82 6.25 -7.45
C ALA A 73 -3.97 5.99 -8.70
N GLN A 74 -4.41 6.49 -9.85
CA GLN A 74 -3.67 6.42 -11.11
C GLN A 74 -2.34 7.19 -11.01
N ARG A 75 -2.37 8.41 -10.48
CA ARG A 75 -1.16 9.22 -10.25
C ARG A 75 -0.14 8.50 -9.35
N LEU A 76 -0.60 7.83 -8.29
CA LEU A 76 0.26 7.02 -7.43
C LEU A 76 0.84 5.82 -8.18
N MET A 77 0.02 5.10 -8.97
CA MET A 77 0.48 3.96 -9.76
C MET A 77 1.55 4.34 -10.79
N GLU A 78 1.38 5.47 -11.48
CA GLU A 78 2.38 6.00 -12.42
C GLU A 78 3.72 6.29 -11.72
N ARG A 79 3.65 6.86 -10.51
CA ARG A 79 4.83 7.16 -9.70
C ARG A 79 5.55 5.90 -9.24
N VAL A 80 4.80 4.87 -8.88
CA VAL A 80 5.37 3.56 -8.55
C VAL A 80 6.08 2.98 -9.78
N LYS A 81 5.46 3.04 -10.95
CA LYS A 81 6.04 2.54 -12.22
C LYS A 81 7.28 3.32 -12.67
N SER A 82 7.45 4.59 -12.28
CA SER A 82 8.66 5.35 -12.60
C SER A 82 9.83 5.04 -11.67
N ILE A 83 9.56 4.56 -10.45
CA ILE A 83 10.59 4.27 -9.44
C ILE A 83 11.03 2.80 -9.50
N PHE A 84 10.09 1.87 -9.74
CA PHE A 84 10.40 0.45 -9.89
C PHE A 84 10.62 0.08 -11.35
N ASN A 85 11.57 -0.82 -11.62
CA ASN A 85 11.76 -1.35 -12.95
C ASN A 85 10.51 -2.15 -13.38
N VAL A 86 9.87 -1.75 -14.47
CA VAL A 86 8.65 -2.38 -14.99
C VAL A 86 8.84 -3.88 -15.26
N ASN A 87 10.05 -4.32 -15.59
CA ASN A 87 10.37 -5.74 -15.80
C ASN A 87 10.30 -6.57 -14.52
N ASP A 88 10.37 -5.92 -13.35
CA ASP A 88 10.23 -6.58 -12.06
C ASP A 88 8.76 -6.70 -11.64
N ILE A 89 7.85 -5.99 -12.32
CA ILE A 89 6.43 -5.95 -12.01
C ILE A 89 5.70 -6.97 -12.89
N ARG A 90 5.12 -7.98 -12.25
CA ARG A 90 4.31 -9.00 -12.92
C ARG A 90 2.86 -8.57 -13.11
N GLU A 91 2.32 -7.81 -12.17
CA GLU A 91 0.90 -7.43 -12.18
C GLU A 91 0.67 -6.13 -11.41
N THR A 92 -0.23 -5.29 -11.93
CA THR A 92 -0.70 -4.08 -11.25
C THR A 92 -2.22 -4.02 -11.28
N VAL A 93 -2.85 -3.67 -10.17
CA VAL A 93 -4.30 -3.42 -10.11
C VAL A 93 -4.62 -2.14 -9.35
N ILE A 94 -5.65 -1.43 -9.77
CA ILE A 94 -6.25 -0.32 -9.02
C ILE A 94 -7.64 -0.78 -8.61
N VAL A 95 -7.98 -0.67 -7.33
CA VAL A 95 -9.28 -1.11 -6.80
C VAL A 95 -9.89 -0.05 -5.88
N PRO A 96 -11.20 0.21 -5.98
CA PRO A 96 -11.88 1.00 -4.97
C PRO A 96 -11.96 0.21 -3.65
N VAL A 97 -11.85 0.91 -2.51
CA VAL A 97 -12.14 0.33 -1.20
C VAL A 97 -13.65 0.19 -0.99
N SER A 98 -14.04 -0.73 -0.10
CA SER A 98 -15.45 -0.88 0.26
C SER A 98 -15.98 0.38 0.98
N PRO A 99 -17.31 0.63 0.96
CA PRO A 99 -17.91 1.75 1.67
C PRO A 99 -17.59 1.79 3.18
N VAL A 100 -17.42 0.62 3.80
CA VAL A 100 -17.04 0.50 5.22
C VAL A 100 -15.66 1.11 5.47
N ILE A 101 -14.67 0.77 4.65
CA ILE A 101 -13.33 1.37 4.77
C ILE A 101 -13.39 2.86 4.41
N GLY A 102 -14.10 3.21 3.33
CA GLY A 102 -14.28 4.58 2.88
C GLY A 102 -14.90 5.52 3.92
N ALA A 103 -15.83 5.02 4.74
CA ALA A 103 -16.45 5.80 5.82
C ALA A 103 -15.46 6.25 6.90
N HIS A 104 -14.39 5.49 7.11
CA HIS A 104 -13.38 5.79 8.13
C HIS A 104 -12.17 6.54 7.56
N THR A 105 -11.84 6.34 6.28
CA THR A 105 -10.72 7.03 5.63
C THR A 105 -11.11 8.36 5.01
N GLY A 106 -12.40 8.54 4.69
CA GLY A 106 -12.92 9.65 3.92
C GLY A 106 -12.64 9.55 2.42
N PRO A 107 -13.40 10.30 1.58
CA PRO A 107 -13.14 10.41 0.16
C PRO A 107 -11.79 11.11 -0.09
N GLY A 108 -11.08 10.72 -1.16
CA GLY A 108 -9.73 11.23 -1.46
C GLY A 108 -8.59 10.37 -0.92
N CYS A 109 -8.88 9.33 -0.14
CA CYS A 109 -7.86 8.44 0.40
C CYS A 109 -7.31 7.50 -0.69
N VAL A 110 -5.98 7.33 -0.71
CA VAL A 110 -5.28 6.33 -1.53
C VAL A 110 -4.31 5.51 -0.69
N GLY A 111 -4.13 4.25 -1.05
CA GLY A 111 -3.20 3.32 -0.40
C GLY A 111 -2.43 2.51 -1.43
N LEU A 112 -1.18 2.17 -1.12
CA LEU A 112 -0.35 1.27 -1.92
C LEU A 112 -0.21 -0.06 -1.18
N THR A 113 -0.18 -1.17 -1.90
CA THR A 113 0.13 -2.51 -1.37
C THR A 113 0.99 -3.26 -2.37
N PHE A 114 1.83 -4.18 -1.90
CA PHE A 114 2.64 -5.02 -2.78
C PHE A 114 2.83 -6.42 -2.22
N THR A 115 3.11 -7.36 -3.12
CA THR A 115 3.69 -8.66 -2.79
C THR A 115 4.97 -8.85 -3.60
N ALA A 116 5.96 -9.52 -3.00
CA ALA A 116 7.28 -9.70 -3.59
C ALA A 116 7.77 -11.15 -3.41
N GLY A 117 8.11 -11.82 -4.51
CA GLY A 117 8.70 -13.16 -4.51
C GLY A 117 7.71 -14.34 -4.44
N MET A 118 6.50 -14.18 -5.02
CA MET A 118 5.52 -15.26 -5.22
C MET A 118 5.16 -15.41 -6.69
#